data_AF-A0A832YID2-F1
#
_entry.id   AF-A0A832YID2-F1
#
_cell.length_a   1.000
_cell.length_b   1.000
_cell.length_c   1.000
_cell.angle_alpha   90.00
_cell.angle_beta   90.00
_cell.angle_gamma   90.00
#
_symmetry.space_group_name_H-M   'P 1'
#
loop_
_entity.id
_entity.type
_entity.pdbx_description
1 polymer ?
#
loop_
_entity_poly.entity_id
_entity_poly.type
_entity_poly.pdbx_seq_one_letter_code
_entity_poly.pdbx_strand_id
1 'polypeptide(L)'
;MLKEKFSNYEKKKLLKHFSNINDSVFAITTPKQVDRGALMSRYSRTDKNMRKVFLDEFLKNQNRGEEFYKRILLEYGDDSVAELGSAQIAIEGLSNIAVKKIEDRRIGLSYLEKSSRYVSWDKKVNGKYKFYHEPILMKSSFADNYLVACNLDFDLY
;
A
#
# COMPACT_ATOMS: atom_id res chain seq x y z
N MET A 1 -7.70 26.35 -16.39
CA MET A 1 -7.56 24.87 -16.30
C MET A 1 -8.27 24.24 -17.49
N LEU A 2 -7.59 23.39 -18.26
CA LEU A 2 -8.08 22.79 -19.49
C LEU A 2 -9.26 21.84 -19.19
N LYS A 3 -10.49 22.35 -19.26
CA LYS A 3 -11.71 21.53 -19.22
C LYS A 3 -11.93 20.94 -20.60
N GLU A 4 -11.41 19.75 -20.84
CA GLU A 4 -11.75 19.01 -22.05
C GLU A 4 -13.22 18.56 -22.02
N LYS A 5 -13.91 18.73 -23.15
CA LYS A 5 -15.31 18.30 -23.29
C LYS A 5 -15.36 16.86 -23.79
N PHE A 6 -15.62 15.92 -22.89
CA PHE A 6 -15.89 14.52 -23.24
C PHE A 6 -17.34 14.32 -23.71
N SER A 7 -17.55 13.48 -24.72
CA SER A 7 -18.89 13.05 -25.14
C SER A 7 -19.60 12.22 -24.06
N ASN A 8 -20.93 12.12 -24.10
CA ASN A 8 -21.68 11.32 -23.12
C ASN A 8 -21.25 9.83 -23.11
N TYR A 9 -20.87 9.30 -24.28
CA TYR A 9 -20.32 7.97 -24.40
C TYR A 9 -18.97 7.82 -23.69
N GLU A 10 -18.03 8.75 -23.92
CA GLU A 10 -16.72 8.77 -23.26
C GLU A 10 -16.84 8.97 -21.74
N LYS A 11 -17.73 9.86 -21.28
CA LYS A 11 -17.99 10.06 -19.85
C LYS A 11 -18.43 8.77 -19.17
N LYS A 12 -19.35 8.02 -19.77
CA LYS A 12 -19.83 6.73 -19.25
C LYS A 12 -18.70 5.69 -19.18
N LYS A 13 -17.74 5.73 -20.12
CA LYS A 13 -16.56 4.86 -20.08
C LYS A 13 -15.60 5.31 -18.97
N LEU A 14 -15.26 6.60 -18.90
CA LEU A 14 -14.32 7.14 -17.92
C LEU A 14 -14.77 6.95 -16.46
N LEU A 15 -16.05 7.10 -16.15
CA LEU A 15 -16.56 6.90 -14.78
C LEU A 15 -16.37 5.48 -14.25
N LYS A 16 -16.10 4.50 -15.12
CA LYS A 16 -15.75 3.13 -14.70
C LYS A 16 -14.29 2.96 -14.29
N HIS A 17 -13.46 3.96 -14.57
CA HIS A 17 -11.99 3.90 -14.47
C HIS A 17 -11.39 5.03 -13.63
N PHE A 18 -12.20 6.03 -13.28
CA PHE A 18 -11.81 7.16 -12.44
C PHE A 18 -12.93 7.49 -11.45
N SER A 19 -12.56 7.92 -10.23
CA SER A 19 -13.53 8.29 -9.19
C SER A 19 -14.41 9.48 -9.56
N ASN A 20 -13.93 10.36 -10.44
CA ASN A 20 -14.71 11.42 -11.10
C ASN A 20 -14.06 11.78 -12.45
N ILE A 21 -14.73 12.61 -13.25
CA ILE A 21 -14.28 12.96 -14.62
C ILE A 21 -14.12 14.46 -14.90
N ASN A 22 -14.66 15.31 -14.02
CA ASN A 22 -14.67 16.75 -14.23
C ASN A 22 -13.74 17.50 -13.27
N ASP A 23 -13.38 16.86 -12.16
CA ASP A 23 -12.60 17.49 -11.11
C ASP A 23 -11.12 17.22 -11.34
N SER A 24 -10.32 18.18 -10.87
CA SER A 24 -8.86 18.11 -10.95
C SER A 24 -8.27 17.03 -10.04
N VAL A 25 -9.00 16.57 -9.01
CA VAL A 25 -8.56 15.55 -8.05
C VAL A 25 -9.39 14.28 -8.21
N PHE A 26 -8.74 13.14 -8.42
CA PHE A 26 -9.42 11.87 -8.71
C PHE A 26 -8.50 10.67 -8.46
N ALA A 27 -9.09 9.50 -8.18
CA ALA A 27 -8.39 8.22 -8.12
C ALA A 27 -8.52 7.48 -9.46
N ILE A 28 -7.42 6.84 -9.90
CA ILE A 28 -7.46 5.88 -11.02
C ILE A 28 -7.97 4.55 -10.47
N THR A 29 -9.23 4.24 -10.77
CA THR A 29 -9.89 3.01 -10.34
C THR A 29 -9.87 1.94 -11.41
N THR A 30 -9.21 2.19 -12.55
CA THR A 30 -9.01 1.21 -13.62
C THR A 30 -8.62 -0.15 -13.06
N PRO A 31 -9.32 -1.24 -13.38
CA PRO A 31 -9.07 -2.52 -12.72
C PRO A 31 -7.62 -3.02 -12.89
N LYS A 32 -7.00 -2.81 -14.05
CA LYS A 32 -5.64 -3.25 -14.34
C LYS A 32 -4.60 -2.32 -13.70
N GLN A 33 -3.87 -2.79 -12.68
CA GLN A 33 -2.79 -2.03 -12.01
C GLN A 33 -1.65 -1.66 -12.96
N VAL A 34 -1.28 -2.58 -13.87
CA VAL A 34 -0.31 -2.32 -14.94
C VAL A 34 -0.75 -1.13 -15.78
N ASP A 35 -2.04 -1.06 -16.13
CA ASP A 35 -2.55 0.11 -16.85
C ASP A 35 -2.54 1.36 -15.99
N ARG A 36 -2.69 1.29 -14.66
CA ARG A 36 -2.55 2.47 -13.79
C ARG A 36 -1.11 2.99 -13.84
N GLY A 37 -0.13 2.12 -13.56
CA GLY A 37 1.28 2.51 -13.56
C GLY A 37 1.76 2.96 -14.94
N ALA A 38 1.38 2.24 -16.01
CA ALA A 38 1.69 2.63 -17.37
C ALA A 38 0.97 3.91 -17.81
N LEU A 39 -0.29 4.11 -17.44
CA LEU A 39 -1.03 5.34 -17.74
C LEU A 39 -0.40 6.53 -17.03
N MET A 40 -0.03 6.39 -15.76
CA MET A 40 0.66 7.43 -14.99
C MET A 40 2.01 7.76 -15.63
N SER A 41 2.77 6.74 -16.01
CA SER A 41 4.06 6.91 -16.68
C SER A 41 3.95 7.45 -18.10
N ARG A 42 2.86 7.17 -18.83
CA ARG A 42 2.58 7.78 -20.13
C ARG A 42 2.11 9.22 -20.02
N TYR A 43 1.22 9.50 -19.06
CA TYR A 43 0.71 10.83 -18.78
C TYR A 43 1.82 11.83 -18.46
N SER A 44 2.87 11.41 -17.76
CA SER A 44 4.00 12.30 -17.44
C SER A 44 4.80 12.81 -18.66
N ARG A 45 4.56 12.23 -19.85
CA ARG A 45 5.31 12.53 -21.09
C ARG A 45 4.40 13.07 -22.20
N THR A 46 3.30 13.76 -21.88
CA THR A 46 2.37 14.37 -22.84
C THR A 46 1.69 15.62 -22.27
N ASP A 47 1.24 16.52 -23.14
CA ASP A 47 0.46 17.73 -22.83
C ASP A 47 -1.06 17.47 -22.67
N LYS A 48 -1.51 16.24 -22.98
CA LYS A 48 -2.90 15.80 -22.80
C LYS A 48 -3.23 15.50 -21.34
N ASN A 49 -4.50 15.64 -20.97
CA ASN A 49 -4.95 15.16 -19.66
C ASN A 49 -4.99 13.62 -19.60
N MET A 50 -4.86 13.06 -18.39
CA MET A 50 -4.79 11.62 -18.15
C MET A 50 -6.01 10.84 -18.65
N ARG A 51 -7.21 11.42 -18.55
CA ARG A 51 -8.46 10.78 -19.01
C ARG A 51 -8.49 10.68 -20.54
N LYS A 52 -7.93 11.68 -21.22
CA LYS A 52 -7.77 11.67 -22.68
C LYS A 52 -6.71 10.70 -23.14
N VAL A 53 -5.57 10.62 -22.44
CA VAL A 53 -4.55 9.58 -22.67
C VAL A 53 -5.15 8.19 -22.49
N PHE A 54 -5.95 7.99 -21.43
CA PHE A 54 -6.63 6.71 -21.21
C PHE A 54 -7.58 6.38 -22.36
N LEU A 55 -8.45 7.30 -22.78
CA LEU A 55 -9.39 7.07 -23.89
C LEU A 55 -8.68 6.82 -25.22
N ASP A 56 -7.63 7.59 -25.52
CA ASP A 56 -6.96 7.56 -26.82
C ASP A 56 -6.02 6.35 -26.95
N GLU A 57 -5.35 5.95 -25.87
CA GLU A 57 -4.32 4.90 -25.92
C GLU A 57 -4.75 3.60 -25.22
N PHE A 58 -5.29 3.68 -23.99
CA PHE A 58 -5.52 2.50 -23.14
C PHE A 58 -6.90 1.86 -23.33
N LEU A 59 -7.94 2.66 -23.61
CA LEU A 59 -9.28 2.13 -23.87
C LEU A 59 -9.36 1.49 -25.26
N LYS A 60 -8.62 2.02 -26.24
CA LYS A 60 -8.58 1.51 -27.62
C LYS A 60 -7.67 0.30 -27.77
N ASN A 61 -6.54 0.27 -27.05
CA ASN A 61 -5.63 -0.85 -27.02
C ASN A 61 -5.54 -1.40 -25.59
N GLN A 62 -6.19 -2.55 -25.36
CA GLN A 62 -6.20 -3.20 -24.06
C GLN A 62 -4.82 -3.76 -23.63
N ASN A 63 -3.86 -3.85 -24.56
CA ASN A 63 -2.50 -4.34 -24.32
C ASN A 63 -1.51 -3.20 -24.09
N ARG A 64 -1.99 -1.95 -24.08
CA ARG A 64 -1.14 -0.76 -24.06
C ARG A 64 -0.23 -0.70 -22.84
N GLY A 65 -0.72 -1.04 -21.65
CA GLY A 65 0.09 -1.03 -20.43
C GLY A 65 1.23 -2.05 -20.48
N GLU A 66 0.96 -3.24 -21.02
CA GLU A 66 1.96 -4.32 -21.13
C GLU A 66 3.03 -4.00 -22.17
N GLU A 67 2.64 -3.52 -23.35
CA GLU A 67 3.56 -3.01 -24.37
C GLU A 67 4.47 -1.91 -23.81
N PHE A 68 3.91 -1.04 -22.97
CA PHE A 68 4.62 0.05 -22.33
C PHE A 68 5.68 -0.47 -21.33
N TYR A 69 5.31 -1.35 -20.40
CA TYR A 69 6.26 -1.93 -19.43
C TYR A 69 7.33 -2.78 -20.10
N LYS A 70 6.97 -3.58 -21.12
CA LYS A 70 7.93 -4.40 -21.86
C LYS A 70 9.03 -3.55 -22.47
N ARG A 71 8.66 -2.42 -23.08
CA ARG A 71 9.63 -1.48 -23.65
C ARG A 71 10.48 -0.81 -22.56
N ILE A 72 9.85 -0.35 -21.48
CA ILE A 72 10.53 0.41 -20.42
C ILE A 72 11.48 -0.47 -19.57
N LEU A 73 11.11 -1.71 -19.26
CA LEU A 73 11.94 -2.67 -18.53
C LEU A 73 13.10 -3.22 -19.37
N LEU A 74 12.89 -3.43 -20.67
CA LEU A 74 13.92 -3.98 -21.56
C LEU A 74 14.90 -2.92 -22.07
N GLU A 75 14.47 -1.68 -22.29
CA GLU A 75 15.28 -0.67 -22.97
C GLU A 75 15.89 0.38 -22.03
N TYR A 76 15.28 0.65 -20.86
CA TYR A 76 15.66 1.80 -20.03
C TYR A 76 15.96 1.49 -18.55
N GLY A 77 15.65 0.27 -18.06
CA GLY A 77 15.92 -0.12 -16.66
C GLY A 77 15.19 0.76 -15.62
N ASP A 78 14.02 1.27 -15.98
CA ASP A 78 13.29 2.30 -15.21
C ASP A 78 12.50 1.65 -14.06
N ASP A 79 13.20 1.17 -13.02
CA ASP A 79 12.63 0.50 -11.83
C ASP A 79 11.55 1.35 -11.15
N SER A 80 11.62 2.68 -11.30
CA SER A 80 10.64 3.65 -10.79
C SER A 80 9.22 3.44 -11.34
N VAL A 81 9.11 2.90 -12.56
CA VAL A 81 7.84 2.58 -13.19
C VAL A 81 7.33 1.22 -12.72
N ALA A 82 8.23 0.29 -12.37
CA ALA A 82 7.89 -1.01 -11.78
C ALA A 82 7.27 -0.84 -10.38
N GLU A 83 7.72 0.15 -9.60
CA GLU A 83 7.18 0.48 -8.27
C GLU A 83 5.78 1.10 -8.28
N LEU A 84 5.32 1.67 -9.40
CA LEU A 84 3.94 2.16 -9.55
C LEU A 84 2.92 1.00 -9.59
N GLY A 85 3.41 -0.23 -9.63
CA GLY A 85 2.69 -1.46 -9.31
C GLY A 85 2.92 -1.96 -7.88
N SER A 86 3.15 -1.09 -6.89
CA SER A 86 3.35 -1.45 -5.47
C SER A 86 2.51 -0.60 -4.50
N ALA A 87 2.36 -1.06 -3.26
CA ALA A 87 1.75 -0.29 -2.17
C ALA A 87 2.51 -0.56 -0.86
N GLN A 88 2.90 0.50 -0.15
CA GLN A 88 3.57 0.39 1.15
C GLN A 88 2.55 0.51 2.29
N ILE A 89 2.74 -0.29 3.35
CA ILE A 89 1.86 -0.34 4.52
C ILE A 89 2.74 -0.34 5.78
N ALA A 90 2.48 0.59 6.72
CA ALA A 90 3.13 0.65 8.03
C ALA A 90 2.13 0.30 9.14
N ILE A 91 2.56 -0.51 10.11
CA ILE A 91 1.70 -1.01 11.17
C ILE A 91 2.50 -1.00 12.49
N GLU A 92 1.94 -0.38 13.55
CA GLU A 92 2.58 -0.25 14.85
C GLU A 92 1.70 -0.80 15.99
N GLY A 93 2.29 -0.99 17.17
CA GLY A 93 1.55 -1.48 18.35
C GLY A 93 1.15 -2.95 18.24
N LEU A 94 1.80 -3.70 17.35
CA LEU A 94 1.57 -5.12 17.18
C LEU A 94 2.38 -5.94 18.17
N SER A 95 1.81 -7.06 18.61
CA SER A 95 2.58 -8.07 19.32
C SER A 95 3.56 -8.75 18.37
N ASN A 96 4.66 -9.29 18.91
CA ASN A 96 5.61 -10.09 18.12
C ASN A 96 4.91 -11.22 17.36
N ILE A 97 3.89 -11.85 17.97
CA ILE A 97 3.08 -12.90 17.33
C ILE A 97 2.33 -12.34 16.11
N ALA A 98 1.72 -11.15 16.22
CA ALA A 98 1.03 -10.51 15.11
C ALA A 98 2.00 -10.06 13.99
N VAL A 99 3.18 -9.56 14.36
CA VAL A 99 4.23 -9.19 13.39
C VAL A 99 4.67 -10.42 12.61
N LYS A 100 4.99 -11.54 13.27
CA LYS A 100 5.35 -12.77 12.56
C LYS A 100 4.24 -13.26 11.65
N LYS A 101 2.98 -13.13 12.08
CA LYS A 101 1.85 -13.48 11.22
C LYS A 101 1.77 -12.63 9.93
N ILE A 102 2.16 -11.35 10.00
CA ILE A 102 2.23 -10.42 8.86
C ILE A 102 3.46 -10.70 7.99
N GLU A 103 4.64 -10.82 8.58
CA GLU A 103 5.91 -11.05 7.86
C GLU A 103 5.99 -12.42 7.19
N ASP A 104 5.26 -13.40 7.71
CA ASP A 104 5.07 -14.68 7.04
C ASP A 104 4.47 -14.52 5.62
N ARG A 105 3.90 -13.34 5.25
CA ARG A 105 3.28 -13.04 3.94
C ARG A 105 4.29 -12.51 2.90
N ARG A 106 5.41 -13.22 2.74
CA ARG A 106 6.63 -12.92 1.95
C ARG A 106 6.54 -12.46 0.48
N ILE A 107 5.37 -12.23 -0.10
CA ILE A 107 5.23 -11.95 -1.55
C ILE A 107 4.72 -10.53 -1.78
N GLY A 108 5.42 -9.76 -2.62
CA GLY A 108 5.02 -8.39 -3.03
C GLY A 108 5.18 -7.33 -1.94
N LEU A 109 5.72 -7.73 -0.79
CA LEU A 109 5.97 -6.92 0.36
C LEU A 109 7.42 -7.11 0.77
N SER A 110 8.11 -6.01 1.00
CA SER A 110 9.44 -5.98 1.58
C SER A 110 9.29 -5.57 3.03
N TYR A 111 9.51 -6.52 3.96
CA TYR A 111 9.32 -6.28 5.38
C TYR A 111 10.51 -5.58 6.01
N LEU A 112 10.20 -4.69 6.94
CA LEU A 112 11.16 -4.04 7.81
C LEU A 112 10.55 -3.98 9.22
N GLU A 113 11.03 -4.84 10.10
CA GLU A 113 10.62 -4.91 11.51
C GLU A 113 11.67 -4.24 12.43
N LYS A 114 11.21 -3.69 13.57
CA LYS A 114 12.11 -3.24 14.65
C LYS A 114 12.86 -4.44 15.24
N SER A 115 14.16 -4.47 15.02
CA SER A 115 15.01 -5.56 15.51
C SER A 115 15.23 -5.49 17.02
N SER A 116 14.89 -6.58 17.73
CA SER A 116 15.21 -6.77 19.16
C SER A 116 16.71 -6.86 19.45
N ARG A 117 17.55 -7.02 18.42
CA ARG A 117 19.03 -7.02 18.57
C ARG A 117 19.61 -5.61 18.75
N TYR A 118 18.86 -4.58 18.35
CA TYR A 118 19.33 -3.19 18.35
C TYR A 118 18.41 -2.24 19.13
N VAL A 119 17.21 -2.69 19.49
CA VAL A 119 16.23 -1.90 20.24
C VAL A 119 15.88 -2.62 21.53
N SER A 120 16.11 -1.96 22.66
CA SER A 120 15.69 -2.42 23.98
C SER A 120 14.21 -2.15 24.22
N TRP A 121 13.51 -3.12 24.82
CA TRP A 121 12.07 -3.09 25.06
C TRP A 121 11.69 -2.94 26.54
N ASP A 122 12.67 -2.74 27.42
CA ASP A 122 12.58 -2.49 28.86
C ASP A 122 11.97 -1.13 29.23
N LYS A 123 11.67 -0.26 28.26
CA LYS A 123 11.10 1.05 28.56
C LYS A 123 9.59 0.97 28.80
N LYS A 124 9.19 1.32 30.02
CA LYS A 124 7.78 1.48 30.41
C LYS A 124 7.14 2.67 29.70
N VAL A 125 5.88 2.52 29.31
CA VAL A 125 4.99 3.59 28.84
C VAL A 125 3.81 3.68 29.79
N ASN A 126 3.53 4.88 30.31
CA ASN A 126 2.49 5.10 31.33
C ASN A 126 2.63 4.15 32.53
N GLY A 127 3.87 3.91 32.96
CA GLY A 127 4.19 3.03 34.07
C GLY A 127 4.08 1.53 33.80
N LYS A 128 3.84 1.09 32.54
CA LYS A 128 3.68 -0.33 32.18
C LYS A 128 4.65 -0.77 31.09
N TYR A 129 5.15 -2.01 31.17
CA TYR A 129 5.89 -2.63 30.06
C TYR A 129 4.97 -2.88 28.86
N LYS A 130 5.57 -2.99 27.67
CA LYS A 130 4.84 -3.18 26.42
C LYS A 130 4.63 -4.66 26.12
N PHE A 131 3.61 -5.26 26.72
CA PHE A 131 3.06 -6.55 26.30
C PHE A 131 1.54 -6.47 26.15
N TYR A 132 0.95 -7.47 25.50
CA TYR A 132 -0.46 -7.46 25.15
C TYR A 132 -1.32 -8.00 26.30
N HIS A 133 -2.29 -7.21 26.79
CA HIS A 133 -3.22 -7.62 27.84
C HIS A 133 -4.47 -8.23 27.20
N GLU A 134 -4.47 -9.55 27.00
CA GLU A 134 -5.58 -10.23 26.34
C GLU A 134 -6.88 -10.15 27.17
N PRO A 135 -8.00 -9.60 26.65
CA PRO A 135 -9.18 -9.29 27.44
C PRO A 135 -9.87 -10.46 28.15
N ILE A 136 -9.83 -11.67 27.59
CA ILE A 136 -10.43 -12.87 28.20
C ILE A 136 -9.54 -13.35 29.35
N LEU A 137 -8.23 -13.40 29.14
CA LEU A 137 -7.24 -13.74 30.15
C LEU A 137 -7.29 -12.77 31.33
N MET A 138 -7.42 -11.46 31.06
CA MET A 138 -7.52 -10.43 32.10
C MET A 138 -8.79 -10.52 32.94
N LYS A 139 -9.82 -11.22 32.47
CA LYS A 139 -11.06 -11.51 33.23
C LYS A 139 -11.05 -12.89 33.88
N SER A 140 -10.01 -13.69 33.65
CA SER A 140 -9.86 -15.03 34.19
C SER A 140 -9.13 -15.03 35.52
N SER A 141 -9.17 -16.17 36.22
CA SER A 141 -8.38 -16.42 37.43
C SER A 141 -6.85 -16.40 37.21
N PHE A 142 -6.37 -16.35 35.96
CA PHE A 142 -4.95 -16.37 35.62
C PHE A 142 -4.36 -14.99 35.33
N ALA A 143 -5.16 -13.92 35.42
CA ALA A 143 -4.75 -12.56 35.10
C ALA A 143 -3.50 -12.12 35.89
N ASP A 144 -3.52 -12.29 37.21
CA ASP A 144 -2.42 -11.87 38.09
C ASP A 144 -1.14 -12.66 37.79
N ASN A 145 -1.25 -13.98 37.61
CA ASN A 145 -0.09 -14.82 37.25
C ASN A 145 0.52 -14.40 35.92
N TYR A 146 -0.30 -14.05 34.92
CA TYR A 146 0.17 -13.56 33.63
C TYR A 146 0.91 -12.22 33.78
N LEU A 147 0.33 -11.27 34.51
CA LEU A 147 0.95 -9.96 34.73
C LEU A 147 2.27 -10.08 35.50
N VAL A 148 2.32 -10.90 36.55
CA VAL A 148 3.54 -11.12 37.34
C VAL A 148 4.64 -11.73 36.47
N ALA A 149 4.32 -12.78 35.72
CA ALA A 149 5.28 -13.44 34.84
C ALA A 149 5.84 -12.48 33.78
N CYS A 150 4.98 -11.79 33.03
CA CYS A 150 5.43 -10.88 31.98
C CYS A 150 6.21 -9.67 32.53
N ASN A 151 5.81 -9.10 33.67
CA ASN A 151 6.60 -8.01 34.27
C ASN A 151 7.98 -8.51 34.72
N LEU A 152 8.06 -9.70 35.32
CA LEU A 152 9.32 -10.30 35.74
C LEU A 152 10.27 -10.53 34.55
N ASP A 153 9.75 -11.02 33.42
CA ASP A 153 10.53 -11.21 32.19
C ASP A 153 11.19 -9.90 31.72
N PHE A 154 10.45 -8.78 31.78
CA PHE A 154 10.98 -7.46 31.42
C PHE A 154 11.91 -6.85 32.47
N ASP A 155 11.67 -7.10 33.76
CA ASP A 155 12.57 -6.66 34.83
C ASP A 155 13.93 -7.39 34.77
N LEU A 156 13.98 -8.60 34.19
CA LEU A 156 15.20 -9.40 34.02
C LEU A 156 15.95 -9.13 32.70
N TYR A 157 15.23 -8.72 31.65
CA TYR A 157 15.74 -8.43 30.30
C TYR A 157 16.77 -7.29 30.28
#